data_AF-A0A955EYZ9-F1
#
_entry.id   AF-A0A955EYZ9-F1
#
_cell.length_a   1.000
_cell.length_b   1.000
_cell.length_c   1.000
_cell.angle_alpha   90.00
_cell.angle_beta   90.00
_cell.angle_gamma   90.00
#
_symmetry.space_group_name_H-M   'P 1'
#
loop_
_entity.id
_entity.type
_entity.pdbx_description
1 polymer ?
#
loop_
_entity_poly.entity_id
_entity_poly.type
_entity_poly.pdbx_seq_one_letter_code
_entity_poly.pdbx_strand_id
1 'polypeptide(L)' 'SADLLARVNARVRDGKLIKRGGDVATETLSEGLVREDGLVLYPVYDDIPDLLVEESFELKDL' A
#
# COMPACT_ATOMS: atom_id res chain seq x y z
N SER A 1 6.58 9.40 -1.56
CA SER A 1 7.92 9.57 -2.15
C SER A 1 8.24 8.34 -2.99
N ALA A 2 9.11 8.43 -3.99
CA ALA A 2 9.50 7.28 -4.83
C ALA A 2 10.13 6.13 -4.00
N ASP A 3 10.85 6.47 -2.92
CA ASP A 3 11.41 5.50 -1.98
C ASP A 3 10.36 4.66 -1.26
N LEU A 4 9.25 5.28 -0.84
CA LEU A 4 8.16 4.56 -0.18
C LEU A 4 7.52 3.53 -1.11
N LEU A 5 7.19 3.93 -2.35
CA LEU A 5 6.63 3.01 -3.35
C LEU A 5 7.58 1.86 -3.67
N ALA A 6 8.89 2.12 -3.75
CA ALA A 6 9.87 1.06 -3.96
C ALA A 6 9.86 0.03 -2.83
N ARG A 7 9.80 0.46 -1.56
CA ARG A 7 9.71 -0.42 -0.38
C ARG A 7 8.43 -1.23 -0.36
N VAL A 8 7.29 -0.60 -0.61
CA VAL A 8 5.98 -1.27 -0.74
C VAL A 8 6.06 -2.36 -1.81
N ASN A 9 6.51 -2.01 -3.01
CA ASN A 9 6.56 -2.94 -4.14
C ASN A 9 7.57 -4.07 -3.94
N ALA A 10 8.64 -3.87 -3.16
CA ALA A 10 9.52 -4.95 -2.77
C ALA A 10 8.78 -5.97 -1.89
N ARG A 11 7.98 -5.51 -0.92
CA ARG A 11 7.20 -6.38 -0.02
C ARG A 11 6.08 -7.13 -0.74
N VAL A 12 5.43 -6.50 -1.72
CA VAL A 12 4.44 -7.15 -2.60
C VAL A 12 5.08 -8.31 -3.34
N ARG A 13 6.22 -8.08 -4.01
CA ARG A 13 6.93 -9.12 -4.77
C ARG A 13 7.41 -10.28 -3.89
N ASP A 14 7.77 -9.98 -2.65
CA ASP A 14 8.14 -10.98 -1.64
C ASP A 14 6.94 -11.73 -1.04
N GLY A 15 5.70 -11.35 -1.35
CA GLY A 15 4.48 -11.92 -0.77
C GLY A 15 4.32 -11.60 0.73
N LYS A 16 4.92 -10.51 1.21
CA LYS A 16 4.97 -10.13 2.63
C LYS A 16 4.13 -8.91 2.98
N LEU A 17 3.59 -8.21 1.98
CA LEU A 17 2.73 -7.07 2.24
C LEU A 17 1.30 -7.53 2.49
N ILE A 18 0.79 -7.29 3.69
CA ILE A 18 -0.58 -7.65 4.09
C ILE A 18 -1.42 -6.38 4.13
N LYS A 19 -2.57 -6.40 3.45
CA LYS A 19 -3.57 -5.35 3.55
C LYS A 19 -4.21 -5.40 4.93
N ARG A 20 -4.79 -4.31 5.43
CA ARG A 20 -5.45 -4.30 6.75
C ARG A 20 -6.67 -5.23 6.84
N GLY A 21 -7.26 -5.61 5.71
CA GLY A 21 -8.29 -6.65 5.61
C GLY A 21 -7.78 -8.08 5.84
N GLY A 22 -6.46 -8.28 5.86
CA GLY A 22 -5.81 -9.57 6.11
C GLY A 22 -5.29 -10.29 4.87
N ASP A 23 -5.67 -9.84 3.68
CA ASP A 23 -5.21 -10.42 2.42
C ASP A 23 -3.77 -10.01 2.08
N VAL A 24 -3.04 -10.91 1.42
CA VAL A 24 -1.72 -10.60 0.85
C VAL A 24 -1.92 -9.72 -0.37
N ALA A 25 -1.21 -8.59 -0.45
CA ALA A 25 -1.18 -7.79 -1.67
C ALA A 25 -0.37 -8.49 -2.76
N THR A 26 -0.97 -8.59 -3.94
CA THR A 26 -0.42 -9.30 -5.09
C THR A 26 -0.04 -8.37 -6.24
N GLU A 27 -0.46 -7.10 -6.18
CA GLU A 27 -0.27 -6.11 -7.22
C GLU A 27 0.64 -4.97 -6.74
N THR A 28 1.61 -4.59 -7.57
CA THR A 28 2.52 -3.47 -7.27
C THR A 28 1.84 -2.15 -7.57
N LEU A 29 2.11 -1.13 -6.76
CA LEU A 29 1.54 0.19 -6.89
C LEU A 29 2.41 1.09 -7.76
N SER A 30 1.79 1.79 -8.71
CA SER A 30 2.38 2.96 -9.38
C SER A 30 2.23 4.22 -8.53
N GLU A 31 1.09 4.33 -7.83
CA GLU A 31 0.70 5.50 -7.04
C GLU A 31 0.01 5.09 -5.74
N GLY A 32 -0.06 6.03 -4.80
CA GLY A 32 -0.71 5.78 -3.52
C GLY A 32 -0.87 7.06 -2.71
N LEU A 33 -1.93 7.09 -1.90
CA LEU A 33 -2.25 8.20 -1.02
C LEU A 33 -1.85 7.87 0.40
N VAL A 34 -0.91 8.64 0.94
CA VAL A 34 -0.56 8.57 2.35
C VAL A 34 -1.56 9.41 3.12
N ARG A 35 -2.20 8.82 4.15
CA ARG A 35 -3.08 9.54 5.06
C ARG A 35 -2.29 10.64 5.78
N GLU A 36 -2.98 11.72 6.17
CA GLU A 36 -2.35 12.90 6.79
C GLU A 36 -1.49 12.57 8.02
N ASP A 37 -1.85 11.55 8.79
CA ASP A 37 -1.07 11.10 9.95
C ASP A 37 0.22 10.34 9.60
N GLY A 38 0.45 10.04 8.32
CA GLY A 38 1.64 9.33 7.85
C GLY A 38 1.67 7.84 8.22
N LEU A 39 0.55 7.27 8.69
CA LEU A 39 0.51 5.89 9.19
C LEU A 39 -0.07 4.90 8.19
N VAL A 40 -0.89 5.37 7.26
CA VAL A 40 -1.65 4.52 6.34
C VAL A 40 -1.42 4.93 4.90
N LEU A 41 -1.25 3.93 4.03
CA LEU A 41 -1.21 4.09 2.58
C LEU A 41 -2.45 3.45 1.96
N TYR A 42 -3.19 4.24 1.20
CA TYR A 42 -4.25 3.77 0.32
C TYR A 42 -3.69 3.57 -1.09
N PRO A 43 -3.92 2.41 -1.72
CA PRO A 43 -3.47 2.18 -3.08
C PRO A 43 -4.28 3.01 -4.09
N VAL A 44 -3.64 3.34 -5.21
CA VAL A 44 -4.31 3.89 -6.39
C VAL A 44 -4.10 2.89 -7.52
N TYR A 45 -5.20 2.36 -8.04
CA TYR A 45 -5.21 1.44 -9.18
C TYR A 45 -5.93 2.11 -10.35
N ASP A 46 -5.32 2.09 -11.53
CA ASP A 46 -5.88 2.73 -12.73
C ASP A 46 -6.38 4.16 -12.48
N ASP A 47 -5.56 4.98 -11.79
CA ASP A 47 -5.86 6.35 -11.37
C ASP A 47 -7.08 6.51 -10.44
N ILE A 48 -7.62 5.41 -9.90
CA ILE A 48 -8.73 5.39 -8.93
C ILE A 48 -8.18 5.04 -7.55
N PRO A 49 -8.26 5.96 -6.57
CA PRO A 49 -7.92 5.66 -5.20
C PRO A 49 -8.90 4.66 -4.58
N ASP A 50 -8.39 3.55 -4.07
CA ASP A 50 -9.18 2.66 -3.21
C ASP A 50 -9.06 3.14 -1.77
N LEU A 51 -10.10 3.84 -1.31
CA LEU A 51 -10.17 4.40 0.04
C LEU A 51 -10.75 3.42 1.07
N LEU A 52 -10.95 2.16 0.71
CA LEU A 52 -11.40 1.13 1.64
C LEU A 52 -10.31 0.87 2.68
N VAL A 53 -10.73 0.86 3.95
CA VAL A 53 -9.82 0.61 5.08
C VAL A 53 -9.17 -0.77 4.98
N GLU A 54 -9.91 -1.75 4.47
CA GLU A 54 -9.44 -3.13 4.29
C GLU A 54 -8.36 -3.26 3.21
N GLU A 55 -8.39 -2.40 2.20
CA GLU A 55 -7.43 -2.37 1.09
C GLU A 55 -6.16 -1.56 1.41
N SER A 56 -6.16 -0.83 2.53
CA SER A 56 -5.04 0.01 2.95
C SER A 56 -3.90 -0.78 3.59
N PHE A 57 -2.73 -0.15 3.67
CA PHE A 57 -1.50 -0.69 4.28
C PHE A 57 -1.05 0.14 5.48
N GLU A 58 -0.55 -0.52 6.53
CA GLU A 58 0.14 0.18 7.62
C GLU A 58 1.61 0.44 7.25
N LEU A 59 2.02 1.71 7.31
CA LEU A 59 3.35 2.15 6.89
C LEU A 59 4.46 1.79 7.88
N LYS A 60 4.10 1.59 9.16
CA LYS A 60 5.04 1.25 10.23
C LYS A 60 5.76 -0.09 10.00
N ASP A 61 5.13 -0.97 9.22
CA ASP A 61 5.62 -2.33 9.00
C ASP A 61 6.51 -2.42 7.75
N LEU A 62 6.63 -1.36 6.93
CA LEU A 62 7.38 -1.30 5.66
C LEU A 62 8.90 -1.16 5.79
#